data_AF-A0A9X8VFJ5-F1
#
_entry.id   AF-A0A9X8VFJ5-F1
#
_cell.length_a   1.000
_cell.length_b   1.000
_cell.length_c   1.000
_cell.angle_alpha   90.00
_cell.angle_beta   90.00
_cell.angle_gamma   90.00
#
_symmetry.space_group_name_H-M   'P 1'
#
loop_
_entity.id
_entity.type
_entity.pdbx_description
1 polymer ?
#
loop_
_entity_poly.entity_id
_entity_poly.type
_entity_poly.pdbx_seq_one_letter_code
_entity_poly.pdbx_strand_id
1 'polypeptide(L)'
;ENRALRQELLLKNSDILLLGQFKQENARLRELLGSPLRQDEHKMVTQVISTGSDPYSDQVVIDKGSDNGVYEGQPVISDKGVVGQVVAVAKVTSRVLLICDASHALPIQVLRNDIRVIAAGSGCADDLQLEHLPNNTDIRVGDVLVTSGLGGRFPEG
;
A
#
# COMPACT_ATOMS: atom_id res chain seq x y z
N GLU A 1 -34.71 4.95 5.17
CA GLU A 1 -33.41 4.25 5.09
C GLU A 1 -33.36 3.08 4.12
N ASN A 2 -34.20 2.05 4.22
CA ASN A 2 -34.06 0.81 3.43
C ASN A 2 -34.06 0.99 1.89
N ARG A 3 -34.79 1.98 1.34
CA ARG A 3 -34.81 2.26 -0.11
C ARG A 3 -33.52 2.92 -0.61
N ALA A 4 -32.94 3.86 0.15
CA ALA A 4 -31.72 4.56 -0.24
C ALA A 4 -30.52 3.60 -0.22
N LEU A 5 -30.41 2.77 0.83
CA LEU A 5 -29.39 1.72 0.93
C LEU A 5 -29.49 0.70 -0.21
N ARG A 6 -30.70 0.29 -0.59
CA ARG A 6 -30.91 -0.61 -1.75
C ARG A 6 -30.47 0.04 -3.07
N GLN A 7 -30.74 1.32 -3.25
CA GLN A 7 -30.32 2.04 -4.44
C GLN A 7 -28.78 2.18 -4.49
N GLU A 8 -28.14 2.50 -3.38
CA GLU A 8 -26.68 2.55 -3.29
C GLU A 8 -26.04 1.17 -3.57
N LEU A 9 -26.63 0.09 -3.02
CA LEU A 9 -26.19 -1.28 -3.30
C LEU A 9 -26.30 -1.63 -4.79
N LEU A 10 -27.38 -1.23 -5.46
CA LEU A 10 -27.54 -1.46 -6.90
C LEU A 10 -26.47 -0.73 -7.71
N LEU A 11 -26.18 0.53 -7.36
CA LEU A 11 -25.12 1.30 -8.02
C LEU A 11 -23.74 0.68 -7.79
N LYS A 12 -23.40 0.34 -6.55
CA LYS A 12 -22.14 -0.33 -6.22
C LYS A 12 -21.99 -1.67 -6.92
N ASN A 13 -23.06 -2.45 -7.03
CA ASN A 13 -23.03 -3.71 -7.77
C ASN A 13 -22.77 -3.49 -9.26
N SER A 14 -23.33 -2.43 -9.85
CA SER A 14 -23.02 -2.03 -11.23
C SER A 14 -21.55 -1.66 -11.40
N ASP A 15 -20.98 -0.89 -10.47
CA ASP A 15 -19.56 -0.51 -10.49
C ASP A 15 -18.63 -1.72 -10.35
N ILE A 16 -18.99 -2.69 -9.50
CA ILE A 16 -18.23 -3.95 -9.35
C ILE A 16 -18.20 -4.74 -10.66
N LEU A 17 -19.35 -4.84 -11.36
CA LEU A 17 -19.43 -5.52 -12.65
C LEU A 17 -18.54 -4.82 -13.70
N LEU A 18 -18.61 -3.48 -13.76
CA LEU A 18 -17.80 -2.70 -14.68
C LEU A 18 -16.30 -2.80 -14.37
N LEU A 19 -15.92 -2.75 -13.10
CA LEU A 19 -14.55 -2.98 -12.65
C LEU A 19 -14.05 -4.37 -13.07
N GLY A 20 -14.91 -5.39 -12.96
CA GLY A 20 -14.60 -6.73 -13.45
C GLY A 20 -14.30 -6.76 -14.95
N GLN A 21 -15.10 -6.06 -15.76
CA GLN A 21 -14.87 -5.94 -17.20
C GLN A 21 -13.56 -5.21 -17.51
N PHE A 22 -13.27 -4.09 -16.85
CA PHE A 22 -12.03 -3.36 -17.05
C PHE A 22 -10.80 -4.17 -16.63
N LYS A 23 -10.89 -4.98 -15.57
CA LYS A 23 -9.80 -5.88 -15.17
C LYS A 23 -9.52 -6.95 -16.22
N GLN A 24 -10.56 -7.54 -16.80
CA GLN A 24 -10.41 -8.53 -17.88
C GLN A 24 -9.80 -7.91 -19.13
N GLU A 25 -10.28 -6.72 -19.53
CA GLU A 25 -9.74 -6.02 -20.69
C GLU A 25 -8.28 -5.61 -20.47
N ASN A 26 -7.94 -5.08 -19.30
CA ASN A 26 -6.55 -4.73 -18.96
C ASN A 26 -5.64 -5.96 -18.98
N ALA A 27 -6.11 -7.10 -18.44
CA ALA A 27 -5.36 -8.36 -18.48
C ALA A 27 -5.10 -8.82 -19.91
N ARG A 28 -6.11 -8.76 -20.79
CA ARG A 28 -5.97 -9.09 -22.22
C ARG A 28 -5.01 -8.13 -22.93
N LEU A 29 -5.13 -6.82 -22.72
CA LEU A 29 -4.22 -5.83 -23.30
C LEU A 29 -2.76 -6.09 -22.89
N ARG A 30 -2.55 -6.38 -21.60
CA ARG A 30 -1.23 -6.71 -21.05
C ARG A 30 -0.66 -8.01 -21.60
N GLU A 31 -1.50 -9.03 -21.80
CA GLU A 31 -1.10 -10.28 -22.46
C GLU A 31 -0.66 -10.04 -23.91
N LEU A 32 -1.42 -9.26 -24.68
CA LEU A 32 -1.07 -8.88 -26.05
C LEU A 32 0.24 -8.07 -26.13
N LEU A 33 0.54 -7.27 -25.10
CA LEU A 33 1.78 -6.50 -24.98
C LEU A 33 2.95 -7.32 -24.40
N GLY A 34 2.74 -8.60 -24.06
CA GLY A 34 3.78 -9.45 -23.47
C GLY A 34 4.18 -9.04 -22.05
N SER A 35 3.31 -8.35 -21.31
CA SER A 35 3.54 -7.84 -19.97
C SER A 35 2.45 -8.33 -19.00
N PRO A 36 2.36 -9.64 -18.71
CA PRO A 36 1.30 -10.19 -17.88
C PRO A 36 1.29 -9.59 -16.47
N LEU A 37 0.09 -9.37 -15.92
CA LEU A 37 -0.09 -8.95 -14.54
C LEU A 37 0.51 -9.99 -13.59
N ARG A 38 1.28 -9.55 -12.59
CA ARG A 38 1.57 -10.36 -11.41
C ARG A 38 0.29 -10.44 -10.58
N GLN A 39 -0.54 -11.47 -10.81
CA GLN A 39 -1.89 -11.54 -10.25
C GLN A 39 -1.96 -12.16 -8.83
N ASP A 40 -0.92 -12.83 -8.36
CA ASP A 40 -0.98 -13.55 -7.08
C ASP A 40 -0.37 -12.75 -5.93
N GLU A 41 -1.10 -11.74 -5.47
CA GLU A 41 -0.88 -11.20 -4.12
C GLU A 41 -1.84 -11.87 -3.14
N HIS A 42 -1.37 -12.95 -2.53
CA HIS A 42 -2.08 -13.56 -1.41
C HIS A 42 -2.15 -12.58 -0.23
N LYS A 43 -3.37 -12.12 0.08
CA LYS A 43 -3.61 -11.24 1.23
C LYS A 43 -3.85 -12.06 2.48
N MET A 44 -3.19 -11.66 3.57
CA MET A 44 -3.39 -12.22 4.90
C MET A 44 -3.88 -11.13 5.84
N VAL A 45 -4.92 -11.43 6.62
CA VAL A 45 -5.40 -10.52 7.67
C VAL A 45 -4.64 -10.79 8.96
N THR A 46 -4.21 -9.70 9.61
CA THR A 46 -3.50 -9.72 10.89
C THR A 46 -4.01 -8.61 11.80
N GLN A 47 -3.73 -8.72 13.09
CA GLN A 47 -4.04 -7.71 14.09
C GLN A 47 -2.77 -7.19 14.76
N VAL A 48 -2.78 -5.90 15.09
CA VAL A 48 -1.75 -5.28 15.93
C VAL A 48 -1.98 -5.72 17.37
N ILE A 49 -0.95 -6.31 17.98
CA ILE A 49 -1.00 -6.83 19.36
C ILE A 49 -0.18 -5.99 20.34
N SER A 50 0.73 -5.17 19.84
CA SER A 50 1.52 -4.22 20.65
C SER A 50 2.08 -3.13 19.75
N THR A 51 2.27 -1.93 20.30
CA THR A 51 3.22 -0.96 19.75
C THR A 51 4.64 -1.40 20.10
N GLY A 52 5.60 -1.14 19.22
CA GLY A 52 7.02 -1.43 19.46
C GLY A 52 7.50 -0.72 20.73
N SER A 53 8.42 -1.34 21.45
CA SER A 53 8.99 -0.79 22.69
C SER A 53 10.20 0.12 22.45
N ASP A 54 10.56 0.40 21.20
CA ASP A 54 11.74 1.17 20.83
C ASP A 54 11.37 2.67 20.75
N PRO A 55 11.90 3.53 21.62
CA PRO A 55 11.64 4.97 21.56
C PRO A 55 12.28 5.67 20.36
N TYR A 56 13.16 5.00 19.62
CA TYR A 56 13.83 5.54 18.43
C TYR A 56 13.27 5.01 17.12
N SER A 57 12.26 4.13 17.16
CA SER A 57 11.63 3.60 15.96
C SER A 57 10.13 3.38 16.12
N ASP A 58 9.39 3.90 15.15
CA ASP A 58 7.96 3.75 15.02
C ASP A 58 7.64 2.37 14.42
N GLN A 59 7.41 1.40 15.31
CA GLN A 59 7.10 0.02 14.95
C GLN A 59 5.82 -0.47 15.61
N VAL A 60 5.21 -1.50 15.02
CA VAL A 60 4.13 -2.28 15.61
C VAL A 60 4.42 -3.78 15.52
N VAL A 61 3.83 -4.54 16.44
CA VAL A 61 3.92 -6.00 16.45
C VAL A 61 2.58 -6.58 16.00
N ILE A 62 2.63 -7.52 15.06
CA ILE A 62 1.46 -8.20 14.50
C ILE A 62 1.38 -9.67 14.93
N ASP A 63 0.18 -10.23 14.94
CA ASP A 63 -0.15 -11.60 15.40
C ASP A 63 0.09 -12.70 14.34
N LYS A 64 0.97 -12.43 13.37
CA LYS A 64 1.35 -13.39 12.32
C LYS A 64 2.86 -13.47 12.22
N GLY A 65 3.37 -14.69 12.07
CA GLY A 65 4.80 -14.97 11.98
C GLY A 65 5.13 -15.93 10.84
N SER A 66 6.30 -16.56 10.92
CA SER A 66 6.76 -17.54 9.92
C SER A 66 5.83 -18.75 9.81
N ASP A 67 5.15 -19.15 10.89
CA ASP A 67 4.16 -20.24 10.88
C ASP A 67 2.95 -19.90 9.99
N ASN A 68 2.73 -18.62 9.70
CA ASN A 68 1.71 -18.12 8.77
C ASN A 68 2.27 -17.81 7.38
N GLY A 69 3.58 -17.98 7.14
CA GLY A 69 4.22 -17.62 5.88
C GLY A 69 4.55 -16.13 5.74
N VAL A 70 4.57 -15.36 6.84
CA VAL A 70 5.08 -13.98 6.83
C VAL A 70 6.59 -13.99 6.58
N TYR A 71 7.07 -13.01 5.81
CA TYR A 71 8.50 -12.86 5.48
C TYR A 71 8.96 -11.41 5.60
N GLU A 72 10.27 -11.22 5.81
CA GLU A 72 10.86 -9.87 5.86
C GLU A 72 10.76 -9.16 4.51
N GLY A 73 10.41 -7.88 4.57
CA GLY A 73 10.13 -7.07 3.40
C GLY A 73 8.68 -7.12 2.92
N GLN A 74 7.83 -7.95 3.54
CA GLN A 74 6.41 -8.03 3.16
C GLN A 74 5.67 -6.72 3.46
N PRO A 75 4.91 -6.16 2.50
CA PRO A 75 4.15 -4.93 2.71
C PRO A 75 2.91 -5.17 3.58
N VAL A 76 2.59 -4.21 4.43
CA VAL A 76 1.41 -4.22 5.30
C VAL A 76 0.51 -3.05 4.92
N ILE A 77 -0.77 -3.34 4.68
CA ILE A 77 -1.76 -2.37 4.19
C ILE A 77 -3.03 -2.42 5.04
N SER A 78 -3.77 -1.31 5.03
CA SER A 78 -5.11 -1.15 5.61
C SER A 78 -6.11 -0.72 4.52
N ASP A 79 -7.37 -0.54 4.91
CA ASP A 79 -8.41 0.05 4.05
C ASP A 79 -8.10 1.49 3.62
N LYS A 80 -7.22 2.18 4.35
CA LYS A 80 -6.81 3.57 4.06
C LYS A 80 -5.52 3.68 3.24
N GLY A 81 -4.84 2.56 2.99
CA GLY A 81 -3.56 2.54 2.28
C GLY A 81 -2.45 1.83 3.05
N VAL A 82 -1.21 2.12 2.65
CA VAL A 82 -0.01 1.47 3.20
C VAL A 82 0.18 1.83 4.67
N VAL A 83 0.51 0.82 5.49
CA VAL A 83 0.81 0.99 6.92
C VAL A 83 2.31 0.91 7.15
N GLY A 84 3.00 -0.03 6.50
CA GLY A 84 4.41 -0.26 6.74
C GLY A 84 4.97 -1.48 6.04
N GLN A 85 6.13 -1.93 6.49
CA GLN A 85 6.85 -3.09 5.98
C GLN A 85 7.29 -4.00 7.12
N VAL A 86 7.14 -5.32 6.95
CA VAL A 86 7.70 -6.30 7.89
C VAL A 86 9.22 -6.21 7.87
N VAL A 87 9.84 -5.98 9.04
CA VAL A 87 11.30 -5.85 9.19
C VAL A 87 11.93 -6.96 10.01
N ALA A 88 11.14 -7.71 10.76
CA ALA A 88 11.60 -8.89 11.48
C ALA A 88 10.44 -9.88 11.66
N VAL A 89 10.73 -11.17 11.49
CA VAL A 89 9.74 -12.24 11.63
C VAL A 89 10.15 -13.20 12.74
N ALA A 90 9.26 -13.39 13.70
CA ALA A 90 9.34 -14.47 14.68
C ALA A 90 8.38 -15.60 14.31
N LYS A 91 8.35 -16.66 15.13
CA LYS A 91 7.56 -17.85 14.83
C LYS A 91 6.06 -17.57 14.66
N VAL A 92 5.49 -16.81 15.59
CA VAL A 92 4.04 -16.52 15.67
C VAL A 92 3.72 -15.02 15.64
N THR A 93 4.73 -14.15 15.59
CA THR A 93 4.58 -12.70 15.53
C THR A 93 5.58 -12.09 14.55
N SER A 94 5.34 -10.86 14.12
CA SER A 94 6.29 -10.10 13.30
C SER A 94 6.31 -8.64 13.70
N ARG A 95 7.43 -7.96 13.44
CA ARG A 95 7.56 -6.51 13.61
C ARG A 95 7.41 -5.82 12.27
N VAL A 96 6.61 -4.76 12.27
CA VAL A 96 6.32 -3.91 11.12
C VAL A 96 6.87 -2.53 11.40
N LEU A 97 7.76 -2.05 10.52
CA LEU A 97 8.23 -0.67 10.50
C LEU A 97 7.17 0.18 9.80
N LEU A 98 6.68 1.22 10.48
CA LEU A 98 5.63 2.09 9.95
C LEU A 98 6.20 3.00 8.87
N ILE A 99 5.36 3.38 7.89
CA ILE A 99 5.79 4.30 6.82
C ILE A 99 6.17 5.70 7.33
N CYS A 100 5.67 6.09 8.50
CA CYS A 100 5.97 7.37 9.13
C CYS A 100 7.28 7.36 9.92
N ASP A 101 7.92 6.20 10.14
CA ASP A 101 9.22 6.12 10.80
C ASP A 101 10.28 6.89 10.00
N ALA A 102 11.15 7.63 10.68
CA ALA A 102 12.17 8.47 10.05
C ALA A 102 13.21 7.70 9.21
N SER A 103 13.34 6.39 9.42
CA SER A 103 14.20 5.51 8.62
C SER A 103 13.47 4.85 7.43
N HIS A 104 12.17 5.08 7.28
CA HIS A 104 11.37 4.48 6.22
C HIS A 104 11.33 5.39 4.97
N ALA A 105 11.56 4.79 3.80
CA ALA A 105 11.42 5.44 2.50
C ALA A 105 10.57 4.59 1.56
N LEU A 106 9.54 5.20 0.96
CA LEU A 106 8.55 4.55 0.10
C LEU A 106 8.56 5.18 -1.30
N PRO A 107 8.94 4.44 -2.35
CA PRO A 107 8.83 4.90 -3.73
C PRO A 107 7.36 4.99 -4.15
N ILE A 108 6.88 6.21 -4.41
CA ILE A 108 5.50 6.50 -4.80
C ILE A 108 5.43 7.13 -6.19
N GLN A 109 4.23 7.15 -6.75
CA GLN A 109 3.91 7.74 -8.03
C GLN A 109 2.65 8.60 -7.89
N VAL A 110 2.69 9.77 -8.53
CA VAL A 110 1.54 10.67 -8.64
C VAL A 110 0.61 10.12 -9.72
N LEU A 111 -0.63 9.81 -9.35
CA LEU A 111 -1.59 9.17 -10.26
C LEU A 111 -1.96 10.05 -11.46
N ARG A 112 -1.89 11.37 -11.32
CA ARG A 112 -2.32 12.33 -12.36
C ARG A 112 -1.35 12.42 -13.54
N ASN A 113 -0.04 12.32 -13.30
CA ASN A 113 0.99 12.63 -14.29
C ASN A 113 2.21 11.70 -14.22
N ASP A 114 2.10 10.58 -13.50
CA ASP A 114 3.10 9.51 -13.40
C ASP A 114 4.47 9.95 -12.88
N ILE A 115 4.56 11.11 -12.24
CA ILE A 115 5.80 11.57 -11.60
C ILE A 115 6.11 10.64 -10.42
N ARG A 116 7.33 10.12 -10.39
CA ARG A 116 7.83 9.25 -9.33
C ARG A 116 8.67 10.02 -8.34
N VAL A 117 8.40 9.80 -7.06
CA VAL A 117 9.04 10.50 -5.95
C VAL A 117 9.23 9.53 -4.78
N ILE A 118 10.05 9.91 -3.81
CA ILE A 118 10.25 9.14 -2.58
C ILE A 118 9.51 9.85 -1.47
N ALA A 119 8.60 9.14 -0.81
CA ALA A 119 8.00 9.59 0.44
C ALA A 119 8.84 9.03 1.60
N ALA A 120 9.39 9.90 2.44
CA ALA A 120 10.13 9.55 3.64
C ALA A 120 9.30 9.85 4.89
N GLY A 121 9.40 8.97 5.89
CA GLY A 121 8.84 9.26 7.21
C GLY A 121 9.63 10.35 7.92
N SER A 122 8.96 11.09 8.81
CA SER A 122 9.60 12.09 9.67
C SER A 122 9.27 11.91 11.16
N GLY A 123 8.69 10.75 11.51
CA GLY A 123 8.08 10.42 12.79
C GLY A 123 6.55 10.41 12.68
N CYS A 124 5.89 9.48 13.37
CA CYS A 124 4.42 9.34 13.27
C CYS A 124 3.59 10.48 13.90
N ALA A 125 4.24 11.50 14.47
CA ALA A 125 3.61 12.74 14.89
C ALA A 125 3.49 13.78 13.76
N ASP A 126 4.24 13.60 12.68
CA ASP A 126 4.36 14.52 11.56
C ASP A 126 3.87 13.89 10.24
N ASP A 127 3.76 14.70 9.19
CA ASP A 127 3.41 14.25 7.86
C ASP A 127 4.59 13.53 7.15
N LEU A 128 4.27 12.67 6.18
CA LEU A 128 5.28 12.14 5.26
C LEU A 128 5.86 13.27 4.41
N GLN A 129 7.17 13.25 4.21
CA GLN A 129 7.88 14.24 3.42
C GLN A 129 8.22 13.68 2.04
N LEU A 130 8.03 14.49 1.00
CA LEU A 130 8.47 14.14 -0.34
C LEU A 130 9.90 14.63 -0.55
N GLU A 131 10.84 13.69 -0.69
CA GLU A 131 12.25 13.99 -0.86
C GLU A 131 12.66 14.09 -2.34
N HIS A 132 13.74 14.82 -2.59
CA HIS A 132 14.43 14.88 -3.88
C HIS A 132 13.58 15.40 -5.06
N LEU A 133 12.64 16.31 -4.81
CA LEU A 133 11.84 16.93 -5.87
C LEU A 133 12.63 18.00 -6.65
N PRO A 134 12.73 17.91 -7.98
CA PRO A 134 13.14 19.04 -8.81
C PRO A 134 12.20 20.25 -8.62
N ASN A 135 12.74 21.47 -8.76
CA ASN A 135 11.95 22.71 -8.58
C ASN A 135 10.76 22.84 -9.55
N ASN A 136 10.77 22.14 -10.69
CA ASN A 136 9.73 22.20 -11.72
C ASN A 136 8.79 20.98 -11.68
N THR A 137 8.74 20.27 -10.55
CA THR A 137 7.86 19.11 -10.38
C THR A 137 6.39 19.54 -10.30
N ASP A 138 5.56 19.09 -11.23
CA ASP A 138 4.12 19.40 -11.26
C ASP A 138 3.35 18.51 -10.26
N ILE A 139 3.51 18.75 -8.96
CA ILE A 139 2.71 18.13 -7.88
C ILE A 139 1.82 19.20 -7.24
N ARG A 140 0.55 18.85 -7.01
CA ARG A 140 -0.46 19.78 -6.48
C ARG A 140 -1.13 19.20 -5.26
N VAL A 141 -1.56 20.08 -4.35
CA VAL A 141 -2.39 19.68 -3.20
C VAL A 141 -3.66 19.02 -3.72
N GLY A 142 -3.96 17.82 -3.21
CA GLY A 142 -5.08 16.98 -3.65
C GLY A 142 -4.71 15.92 -4.70
N ASP A 143 -3.48 15.90 -5.21
CA ASP A 143 -3.01 14.79 -6.04
C ASP A 143 -2.99 13.48 -5.23
N VAL A 144 -3.44 12.39 -5.85
CA VAL A 144 -3.42 11.04 -5.26
C VAL A 144 -2.05 10.41 -5.51
N LEU A 145 -1.45 9.88 -4.45
CA LEU A 145 -0.16 9.21 -4.46
C LEU A 145 -0.37 7.71 -4.22
N VAL A 146 0.23 6.88 -5.07
CA VAL A 146 0.14 5.42 -5.02
C VAL A 146 1.54 4.82 -4.96
N THR A 147 1.69 3.57 -4.49
CA THR A 147 3.01 2.94 -4.51
C THR A 147 3.42 2.68 -5.96
N SER A 148 4.68 2.99 -6.29
CA SER A 148 5.15 2.92 -7.68
C SER A 148 5.54 1.51 -8.15
N GLY A 149 5.55 0.53 -7.24
CA GLY A 149 6.13 -0.80 -7.50
C GLY A 149 7.67 -0.81 -7.63
N LEU A 150 8.32 0.36 -7.63
CA LEU A 150 9.77 0.47 -7.79
C LEU A 150 10.49 -0.10 -6.56
N GLY A 151 11.52 -0.92 -6.81
CA GLY A 151 12.23 -1.65 -5.75
C GLY A 151 11.60 -3.00 -5.39
N GLY A 152 10.42 -3.33 -5.92
CA GLY A 152 9.82 -4.68 -5.84
C GLY A 152 9.35 -5.09 -4.44
N ARG A 153 9.33 -4.16 -3.48
CA ARG A 153 8.94 -4.39 -2.08
C ARG A 153 7.45 -4.14 -1.82
N PHE A 154 6.90 -3.14 -2.48
CA PHE A 154 5.48 -2.82 -2.44
C PHE A 154 4.87 -3.10 -3.81
N PRO A 155 3.64 -3.63 -3.90
CA PRO A 155 2.88 -3.64 -5.14
C PRO A 155 2.78 -2.23 -5.74
N GLU A 156 2.52 -2.15 -7.04
CA GLU A 156 2.07 -0.90 -7.64
C GLU A 156 0.59 -0.69 -7.32
N GLY A 157 0.21 0.52 -6.92
CA GLY A 157 -1.19 0.92 -6.65
C GLY A 157 -1.49 1.19 -5.18
#